data_AF-A0A949HYK6-F1
#
_entry.id   AF-A0A949HYK6-F1
#
_cell.length_a   1.000
_cell.length_b   1.000
_cell.length_c   1.000
_cell.angle_alpha   90.00
_cell.angle_beta   90.00
_cell.angle_gamma   90.00
#
_symmetry.space_group_name_H-M   'P 1'
#
loop_
_entity.id
_entity.type
_entity.pdbx_description
1 polymer ?
#
loop_
_entity_poly.entity_id
_entity_poly.type
_entity_poly.pdbx_seq_one_letter_code
_entity_poly.pdbx_strand_id
1 'polypeptide(L)'
;MSGTSYLTVAGGGSTNLHSGVLSVPSTLGTTVNSLLQTYLDGISGSVAGGSAGFENLNADGTGGSVTGSGSNFLEEITNTDSTGAAASGAFASVVTVNSAATALVVQDPTSLSISGSSGTTFALFGADSNVNYSVVGGAASIVAAGGSDAIFVNNASDSVVSSGNDTVVFTSGISGAGNETVNAVGNATTRVYIGGSDAATVTASDSAQASVVFLPRAGGNLDFINNSSSAQTVFSGLYTVPGGGNEYTANSITVFGGSGGGFYVGGSAGFNSLIGGTGSSTLIGGGNNDILSTGGANNVLFNGNGAETLIGGGVTNGFFLGLEDVGIGTIRAAADLASASGSGAQTFVLGQLSATTLAGSTVTGATNFYDVLGAYTTTGGQAVTMGGSDFTITDFGANSTINLMNGSYVTGGAGAPSIESVVPALTGGGSQILLNDGTVITLNGVSTSQINAPIGGSSITFV
;
A
#
# COMPACT_ATOMS: atom_id res chain seq x y z
N MET A 1 -48.03 -48.49 -16.10
CA MET A 1 -48.17 -47.03 -16.22
C MET A 1 -46.99 -46.41 -15.51
N SER A 2 -45.91 -46.12 -16.23
CA SER A 2 -44.75 -45.39 -15.69
C SER A 2 -45.03 -43.93 -15.97
N GLY A 3 -45.41 -43.19 -14.93
CA GLY A 3 -45.63 -41.75 -15.01
C GLY A 3 -44.28 -41.05 -15.04
N THR A 4 -43.85 -40.63 -16.23
CA THR A 4 -42.84 -39.60 -16.38
C THR A 4 -43.47 -38.29 -15.93
N SER A 5 -43.04 -37.77 -14.77
CA SER A 5 -43.34 -36.40 -14.35
C SER A 5 -42.43 -35.46 -15.14
N TYR A 6 -43.02 -34.46 -15.80
CA TYR A 6 -42.32 -33.52 -16.67
C TYR A 6 -42.14 -32.17 -15.98
N LEU A 7 -40.98 -31.55 -16.17
CA LEU A 7 -40.71 -30.15 -15.85
C LEU A 7 -40.94 -29.30 -17.10
N THR A 8 -41.84 -28.30 -17.01
CA THR A 8 -42.03 -27.27 -18.04
C THR A 8 -41.56 -25.95 -17.46
N VAL A 9 -40.42 -25.43 -17.92
CA VAL A 9 -39.97 -24.07 -17.59
C VAL A 9 -40.50 -23.12 -18.67
N ALA A 10 -41.41 -22.23 -18.30
CA ALA A 10 -41.93 -21.19 -19.18
C ALA A 10 -41.33 -19.84 -18.79
N GLY A 11 -40.44 -19.30 -19.63
CA GLY A 11 -39.94 -17.92 -19.57
C GLY A 11 -40.39 -17.16 -20.82
N GLY A 12 -40.81 -15.90 -20.65
CA GLY A 12 -41.58 -15.13 -21.62
C GLY A 12 -40.80 -14.59 -22.82
N GLY A 13 -41.53 -14.47 -23.94
CA GLY A 13 -41.34 -13.49 -25.02
C GLY A 13 -40.00 -13.47 -25.75
N SER A 14 -39.81 -14.40 -26.70
CA SER A 14 -38.88 -14.32 -27.87
C SER A 14 -37.42 -13.95 -27.56
N THR A 15 -36.39 -14.79 -27.63
CA THR A 15 -36.10 -15.98 -28.46
C THR A 15 -34.88 -16.68 -27.86
N ASN A 16 -35.07 -17.94 -27.43
CA ASN A 16 -34.12 -19.07 -27.33
C ASN A 16 -34.67 -20.02 -26.28
N LEU A 17 -35.75 -20.71 -26.67
CA LEU A 17 -36.34 -21.79 -25.89
C LEU A 17 -35.28 -22.90 -25.74
N HIS A 18 -34.92 -23.25 -24.51
CA HIS A 18 -34.52 -24.63 -24.25
C HIS A 18 -35.80 -25.47 -24.36
N SER A 19 -36.15 -25.90 -25.58
CA SER A 19 -37.16 -26.93 -25.77
C SER A 19 -36.47 -28.30 -25.66
N GLY A 20 -36.32 -28.78 -24.43
CA GLY A 20 -35.62 -30.04 -24.19
C GLY A 20 -35.76 -30.56 -22.77
N VAL A 21 -35.85 -31.88 -22.67
CA VAL A 21 -35.96 -32.63 -21.41
C VAL A 21 -34.61 -32.58 -20.68
N LEU A 22 -34.53 -31.88 -19.54
CA LEU A 22 -33.46 -32.15 -18.58
C LEU A 22 -33.81 -33.47 -17.89
N SER A 23 -33.29 -34.58 -18.42
CA SER A 23 -33.58 -35.91 -17.90
C SER A 23 -32.65 -36.19 -16.74
N VAL A 24 -33.21 -36.24 -15.53
CA VAL A 24 -32.48 -36.81 -14.39
C VAL A 24 -32.24 -38.29 -14.70
N PRO A 25 -30.98 -38.78 -14.75
CA PRO A 25 -30.70 -40.16 -15.10
C PRO A 25 -31.49 -41.13 -14.21
N SER A 26 -32.21 -42.05 -14.84
CA SER A 26 -33.00 -43.08 -14.12
C SER A 26 -32.14 -44.06 -13.31
N THR A 27 -30.81 -43.96 -13.44
CA THR A 27 -29.81 -44.75 -12.71
C THR A 27 -29.54 -44.24 -11.30
N LEU A 28 -29.99 -43.03 -10.94
CA LEU A 28 -29.92 -42.50 -9.58
C LEU A 28 -31.11 -42.98 -8.75
N GLY A 29 -30.87 -43.29 -7.46
CA GLY A 29 -31.91 -43.78 -6.54
C GLY A 29 -33.08 -42.79 -6.41
N THR A 30 -34.30 -43.30 -6.23
CA THR A 30 -35.55 -42.52 -6.22
C THR A 30 -35.55 -41.34 -5.25
N THR A 31 -34.85 -41.46 -4.12
CA THR A 31 -34.67 -40.38 -3.14
C THR A 31 -33.84 -39.23 -3.67
N VAL A 32 -32.77 -39.51 -4.42
CA VAL A 32 -31.89 -38.48 -5.03
C VAL A 32 -32.66 -37.75 -6.13
N ASN A 33 -33.42 -38.47 -6.95
CA ASN A 33 -34.27 -37.85 -7.98
C ASN A 33 -35.36 -36.97 -7.36
N SER A 34 -35.97 -37.39 -6.26
CA SER A 34 -36.98 -36.58 -5.55
C SER A 34 -36.39 -35.33 -4.91
N LEU A 35 -35.19 -35.42 -4.33
CA LEU A 35 -34.49 -34.27 -3.74
C LEU A 35 -34.07 -33.26 -4.82
N LEU A 36 -33.50 -33.74 -5.93
CA LEU A 36 -33.11 -32.89 -7.06
C LEU A 36 -34.34 -32.24 -7.71
N GLN A 37 -35.44 -32.99 -7.90
CA GLN A 37 -36.68 -32.43 -8.43
C GLN A 37 -37.28 -31.39 -7.48
N THR A 38 -37.29 -31.65 -6.17
CA THR A 38 -37.78 -30.68 -5.17
C THR A 38 -36.94 -29.40 -5.17
N TYR A 39 -35.63 -29.51 -5.35
CA TYR A 39 -34.73 -28.36 -5.48
C TYR A 39 -35.02 -27.56 -6.77
N LEU A 40 -35.17 -28.24 -7.90
CA LEU A 40 -35.49 -27.61 -9.20
C LEU A 40 -36.89 -26.98 -9.21
N ASP A 41 -37.88 -27.60 -8.56
CA ASP A 41 -39.22 -27.05 -8.38
C ASP A 41 -39.18 -25.81 -7.47
N GLY A 42 -38.33 -25.81 -6.45
CA GLY A 42 -38.08 -24.65 -5.60
C GLY A 42 -37.45 -23.47 -6.36
N ILE A 43 -36.49 -23.74 -7.25
CA ILE A 43 -35.92 -22.73 -8.16
C ILE A 43 -36.99 -22.22 -9.11
N SER A 44 -37.76 -23.13 -9.75
CA SER A 44 -38.80 -22.77 -10.70
C SER A 44 -39.92 -21.95 -10.05
N GLY A 45 -40.34 -22.32 -8.84
CA GLY A 45 -41.29 -21.55 -8.04
C GLY A 45 -40.76 -20.17 -7.64
N SER A 46 -39.46 -20.07 -7.34
CA SER A 46 -38.80 -18.80 -7.08
C SER A 46 -38.77 -17.90 -8.32
N VAL A 47 -38.49 -18.46 -9.50
CA VAL A 47 -38.50 -17.72 -10.78
C VAL A 47 -39.91 -17.27 -11.15
N ALA A 48 -40.90 -18.17 -11.11
CA ALA A 48 -42.29 -17.85 -11.44
C ALA A 48 -42.96 -16.90 -10.41
N GLY A 49 -42.60 -17.01 -9.13
CA GLY A 49 -43.00 -16.06 -8.08
C GLY A 49 -42.19 -14.76 -8.11
N GLY A 50 -41.20 -14.66 -9.00
CA GLY A 50 -40.38 -13.49 -9.23
C GLY A 50 -39.22 -13.28 -8.27
N SER A 51 -39.06 -14.10 -7.22
CA SER A 51 -38.00 -13.94 -6.24
C SER A 51 -36.57 -14.16 -6.78
N ALA A 52 -36.41 -14.74 -7.97
CA ALA A 52 -35.12 -14.96 -8.63
C ALA A 52 -35.23 -14.71 -10.13
N GLY A 53 -34.20 -14.10 -10.74
CA GLY A 53 -34.10 -13.86 -12.18
C GLY A 53 -32.66 -14.03 -12.69
N PHE A 54 -32.52 -14.21 -14.00
CA PHE A 54 -31.23 -14.32 -14.69
C PHE A 54 -31.27 -13.55 -16.00
N GLU A 55 -30.26 -12.73 -16.27
CA GLU A 55 -30.07 -12.08 -17.56
C GLU A 55 -28.70 -12.47 -18.10
N ASN A 56 -28.62 -13.06 -19.29
CA ASN A 56 -27.35 -13.43 -19.93
C ASN A 56 -27.19 -12.64 -21.23
N LEU A 57 -26.16 -11.78 -21.27
CA LEU A 57 -25.79 -10.97 -22.42
C LEU A 57 -24.56 -11.57 -23.10
N ASN A 58 -24.76 -12.14 -24.29
CA ASN A 58 -23.67 -12.63 -25.15
C ASN A 58 -23.25 -11.57 -26.16
N ALA A 59 -21.94 -11.41 -26.38
CA ALA A 59 -21.39 -10.43 -27.33
C ALA A 59 -21.82 -10.64 -28.80
N ASP A 60 -22.18 -11.87 -29.18
CA ASP A 60 -22.67 -12.23 -30.51
C ASP A 60 -24.19 -11.98 -30.69
N GLY A 61 -24.87 -11.44 -29.67
CA GLY A 61 -26.30 -11.17 -29.68
C GLY A 61 -27.18 -12.39 -29.42
N THR A 62 -26.60 -13.54 -29.06
CA THR A 62 -27.35 -14.78 -28.77
C THR A 62 -27.84 -14.92 -27.33
N GLY A 63 -27.69 -13.85 -26.53
CA GLY A 63 -28.08 -13.78 -25.13
C GLY A 63 -29.55 -14.13 -24.87
N GLY A 64 -29.88 -14.46 -23.63
CA GLY A 64 -31.21 -14.85 -23.19
C GLY A 64 -31.53 -14.31 -21.80
N SER A 65 -32.80 -13.99 -21.54
CA SER A 65 -33.24 -13.43 -20.26
C SER A 65 -34.38 -14.26 -19.67
N VAL A 66 -34.31 -14.53 -18.37
CA VAL A 66 -35.35 -15.11 -17.53
C VAL A 66 -35.69 -14.08 -16.46
N THR A 67 -36.73 -13.29 -16.72
CA THR A 67 -37.15 -12.22 -15.81
C THR A 67 -38.04 -12.76 -14.69
N GLY A 68 -37.52 -12.76 -13.46
CA GLY A 68 -38.34 -12.82 -12.25
C GLY A 68 -38.85 -11.42 -11.88
N SER A 69 -40.08 -11.29 -11.37
CA SER A 69 -40.68 -10.01 -10.95
C SER A 69 -40.17 -9.44 -9.61
N GLY A 70 -38.97 -9.81 -9.14
CA GLY A 70 -38.46 -9.51 -7.80
C GLY A 70 -37.02 -9.00 -7.82
N SER A 71 -36.51 -8.65 -6.63
CA SER A 71 -35.36 -7.74 -6.44
C SER A 71 -33.98 -8.39 -6.51
N ASN A 72 -33.87 -9.71 -6.66
CA ASN A 72 -32.59 -10.43 -6.61
C ASN A 72 -32.36 -11.20 -7.91
N PHE A 73 -31.72 -10.56 -8.90
CA PHE A 73 -31.33 -11.24 -10.12
C PHE A 73 -29.84 -11.16 -10.37
N LEU A 74 -29.33 -12.22 -11.02
CA LEU A 74 -27.96 -12.35 -11.50
C LEU A 74 -27.91 -11.90 -12.96
N GLU A 75 -26.97 -11.03 -13.27
CA GLU A 75 -26.64 -10.64 -14.64
C GLU A 75 -25.30 -11.26 -15.02
N GLU A 76 -25.29 -11.99 -16.12
CA GLU A 76 -24.10 -12.55 -16.75
C GLU A 76 -23.80 -11.76 -18.03
N ILE A 77 -22.58 -11.27 -18.17
CA ILE A 77 -22.06 -10.68 -19.40
C ILE A 77 -20.91 -11.55 -19.88
N THR A 78 -21.07 -12.18 -21.04
CA THR A 78 -20.08 -13.13 -21.55
C THR A 78 -19.75 -12.92 -23.02
N ASN A 79 -18.47 -13.08 -23.33
CA ASN A 79 -17.96 -13.28 -24.69
C ASN A 79 -17.24 -14.63 -24.79
N THR A 80 -17.69 -15.60 -24.01
CA THR A 80 -17.22 -16.98 -24.07
C THR A 80 -18.37 -17.91 -24.40
N ASP A 81 -18.09 -18.94 -25.19
CA ASP A 81 -19.05 -20.00 -25.46
C ASP A 81 -19.13 -20.98 -24.29
N SER A 82 -20.00 -21.99 -24.41
CA SER A 82 -20.22 -23.01 -23.37
C SER A 82 -19.00 -23.91 -23.09
N THR A 83 -17.94 -23.80 -23.89
CA THR A 83 -16.66 -24.50 -23.67
C THR A 83 -15.61 -23.60 -23.04
N GLY A 84 -15.90 -22.31 -22.84
CA GLY A 84 -14.99 -21.30 -22.34
C GLY A 84 -14.12 -20.66 -23.43
N ALA A 85 -14.36 -20.97 -24.71
CA ALA A 85 -13.62 -20.36 -25.81
C ALA A 85 -14.22 -18.98 -26.12
N ALA A 86 -13.38 -18.00 -26.48
CA ALA A 86 -13.84 -16.68 -26.90
C ALA A 86 -14.80 -16.81 -28.10
N ALA A 87 -16.01 -16.27 -27.97
CA ALA A 87 -16.99 -16.27 -29.03
C ALA A 87 -16.62 -15.25 -30.12
N SER A 88 -17.16 -15.43 -31.32
CA SER A 88 -16.94 -14.47 -32.41
C SER A 88 -17.82 -13.24 -32.18
N GLY A 89 -17.21 -12.11 -31.80
CA GLY A 89 -17.94 -10.87 -31.56
C GLY A 89 -17.22 -10.01 -30.53
N ALA A 90 -17.69 -8.77 -30.40
CA ALA A 90 -17.26 -7.86 -29.33
C ALA A 90 -18.45 -6.96 -29.01
N PHE A 91 -18.56 -6.55 -27.75
CA PHE A 91 -19.51 -5.51 -27.37
C PHE A 91 -19.10 -4.19 -28.03
N ALA A 92 -20.01 -3.58 -28.79
CA ALA A 92 -19.74 -2.37 -29.57
C ALA A 92 -19.74 -1.07 -28.74
N SER A 93 -20.22 -1.13 -27.50
CA SER A 93 -20.38 0.01 -26.60
C SER A 93 -20.25 -0.41 -25.14
N VAL A 94 -20.23 0.56 -24.24
CA VAL A 94 -20.35 0.32 -22.79
C VAL A 94 -21.60 -0.50 -22.50
N VAL A 95 -21.45 -1.60 -21.76
CA VAL A 95 -22.57 -2.41 -21.27
C VAL A 95 -23.05 -1.82 -19.95
N THR A 96 -24.35 -1.61 -19.80
CA THR A 96 -24.92 -1.07 -18.55
C THR A 96 -25.60 -2.20 -17.79
N VAL A 97 -25.14 -2.43 -16.56
CA VAL A 97 -25.75 -3.40 -15.65
C VAL A 97 -27.17 -2.96 -15.34
N ASN A 98 -28.10 -3.90 -15.41
CA ASN A 98 -29.50 -3.66 -15.14
C ASN A 98 -29.71 -3.22 -13.68
N SER A 99 -30.57 -2.23 -13.48
CA SER A 99 -30.66 -1.50 -12.21
C SER A 99 -31.11 -2.36 -11.02
N ALA A 100 -31.82 -3.47 -11.26
CA ALA A 100 -32.23 -4.39 -10.20
C ALA A 100 -31.26 -5.59 -10.02
N ALA A 101 -30.12 -5.60 -10.71
CA ALA A 101 -29.15 -6.69 -10.64
C ALA A 101 -28.43 -6.61 -9.29
N THR A 102 -28.55 -7.68 -8.49
CA THR A 102 -27.87 -7.77 -7.18
C THR A 102 -26.50 -8.45 -7.28
N ALA A 103 -26.31 -9.25 -8.33
CA ALA A 103 -25.09 -9.96 -8.63
C ALA A 103 -24.73 -9.80 -10.11
N LEU A 104 -23.45 -9.56 -10.39
CA LEU A 104 -22.88 -9.48 -11.73
C LEU A 104 -21.81 -10.56 -11.90
N VAL A 105 -21.84 -11.27 -13.02
CA VAL A 105 -20.76 -12.17 -13.44
C VAL A 105 -20.30 -11.75 -14.82
N VAL A 106 -18.99 -11.56 -15.01
CA VAL A 106 -18.41 -11.20 -16.30
C VAL A 106 -17.39 -12.25 -16.71
N GLN A 107 -17.51 -12.70 -17.96
CA GLN A 107 -16.56 -13.60 -18.61
C GLN A 107 -16.27 -13.05 -20.01
N ASP A 108 -15.42 -12.02 -20.09
CA ASP A 108 -15.06 -11.42 -21.37
C ASP A 108 -13.54 -11.30 -21.50
N PRO A 109 -12.90 -12.19 -22.29
CA PRO A 109 -11.46 -12.10 -22.53
C PRO A 109 -11.06 -10.89 -23.37
N THR A 110 -12.02 -10.18 -23.98
CA THR A 110 -11.78 -8.91 -24.66
C THR A 110 -11.87 -7.72 -23.70
N SER A 111 -11.34 -6.56 -24.08
CA SER A 111 -11.45 -5.35 -23.26
C SER A 111 -12.89 -4.81 -23.27
N LEU A 112 -13.59 -4.94 -22.15
CA LEU A 112 -15.01 -4.57 -22.02
C LEU A 112 -15.21 -3.43 -21.03
N SER A 113 -15.96 -2.39 -21.40
CA SER A 113 -16.37 -1.34 -20.46
C SER A 113 -17.78 -1.59 -19.93
N ILE A 114 -17.94 -1.53 -18.60
CA ILE A 114 -19.19 -1.80 -17.90
C ILE A 114 -19.54 -0.65 -16.97
N SER A 115 -20.76 -0.12 -17.11
CA SER A 115 -21.38 0.79 -16.15
C SER A 115 -22.19 -0.04 -15.16
N GLY A 116 -21.72 -0.12 -13.91
CA GLY A 116 -22.38 -0.80 -12.80
C GLY A 116 -23.66 -0.12 -12.32
N SER A 117 -24.43 -0.84 -11.51
CA SER A 117 -25.64 -0.38 -10.86
C SER A 117 -25.43 -0.30 -9.35
N SER A 118 -26.03 0.69 -8.69
CA SER A 118 -26.00 0.80 -7.22
C SER A 118 -26.77 -0.32 -6.49
N GLY A 119 -27.58 -1.09 -7.21
CA GLY A 119 -28.21 -2.30 -6.70
C GLY A 119 -27.27 -3.52 -6.66
N THR A 120 -26.13 -3.46 -7.35
CA THR A 120 -25.19 -4.58 -7.44
C THR A 120 -24.36 -4.67 -6.18
N THR A 121 -24.61 -5.71 -5.40
CA THR A 121 -23.90 -5.98 -4.13
C THR A 121 -22.72 -6.92 -4.29
N PHE A 122 -22.67 -7.66 -5.40
CA PHE A 122 -21.59 -8.60 -5.72
C PHE A 122 -21.26 -8.56 -7.20
N ALA A 123 -19.97 -8.54 -7.55
CA ALA A 123 -19.47 -8.68 -8.91
C ALA A 123 -18.33 -9.70 -8.97
N LEU A 124 -18.34 -10.58 -9.96
CA LEU A 124 -17.29 -11.55 -10.23
C LEU A 124 -16.79 -11.36 -11.66
N PHE A 125 -15.53 -11.03 -11.83
CA PHE A 125 -14.84 -11.02 -13.12
C PHE A 125 -14.00 -12.30 -13.23
N GLY A 126 -14.18 -13.02 -14.32
CA GLY A 126 -13.50 -14.29 -14.56
C GLY A 126 -11.99 -14.18 -14.68
N ALA A 127 -11.32 -15.33 -14.56
CA ALA A 127 -9.86 -15.40 -14.56
C ALA A 127 -9.20 -14.85 -15.84
N ASP A 128 -9.91 -14.85 -16.96
CA ASP A 128 -9.44 -14.33 -18.24
C ASP A 128 -10.07 -12.97 -18.59
N SER A 129 -10.87 -12.37 -17.70
CA SER A 129 -11.61 -11.14 -18.01
C SER A 129 -10.73 -9.89 -18.02
N ASN A 130 -11.05 -8.94 -18.90
CA ASN A 130 -10.36 -7.64 -18.95
C ASN A 130 -11.38 -6.50 -18.91
N VAL A 131 -11.91 -6.22 -17.73
CA VAL A 131 -13.06 -5.35 -17.53
C VAL A 131 -12.64 -3.94 -17.09
N ASN A 132 -13.22 -2.92 -17.69
CA ASN A 132 -13.25 -1.55 -17.15
C ASN A 132 -14.62 -1.33 -16.49
N TYR A 133 -14.71 -1.60 -15.20
CA TYR A 133 -15.94 -1.55 -14.41
C TYR A 133 -16.03 -0.25 -13.61
N SER A 134 -17.11 0.50 -13.77
CA SER A 134 -17.36 1.74 -13.01
C SER A 134 -18.70 1.66 -12.29
N VAL A 135 -18.72 1.86 -10.98
CA VAL A 135 -19.95 1.83 -10.16
C VAL A 135 -20.01 3.02 -9.20
N VAL A 136 -21.22 3.57 -9.04
CA VAL A 136 -21.51 4.66 -8.09
C VAL A 136 -22.60 4.21 -7.13
N GLY A 137 -22.28 4.09 -5.84
CA GLY A 137 -23.21 3.61 -4.80
C GLY A 137 -23.31 2.09 -4.73
N GLY A 138 -23.83 1.61 -3.58
CA GLY A 138 -23.94 0.17 -3.26
C GLY A 138 -22.66 -0.34 -2.60
N ALA A 139 -22.76 -1.03 -1.46
CA ALA A 139 -21.62 -1.74 -0.90
C ALA A 139 -21.35 -2.97 -1.77
N ALA A 140 -20.31 -2.91 -2.60
CA ALA A 140 -19.99 -3.96 -3.56
C ALA A 140 -18.85 -4.84 -3.06
N SER A 141 -19.07 -6.15 -3.07
CA SER A 141 -17.99 -7.14 -3.04
C SER A 141 -17.63 -7.52 -4.46
N ILE A 142 -16.41 -7.20 -4.88
CA ILE A 142 -15.89 -7.42 -6.23
C ILE A 142 -14.79 -8.48 -6.14
N VAL A 143 -14.85 -9.48 -7.01
CA VAL A 143 -13.82 -10.51 -7.15
C VAL A 143 -13.30 -10.45 -8.58
N ALA A 144 -12.10 -9.90 -8.76
CA ALA A 144 -11.33 -9.99 -10.00
C ALA A 144 -10.46 -11.25 -9.92
N ALA A 145 -10.96 -12.34 -10.52
CA ALA A 145 -10.35 -13.67 -10.38
C ALA A 145 -9.08 -13.87 -11.23
N GLY A 146 -8.69 -12.89 -12.04
CA GLY A 146 -7.50 -12.94 -12.89
C GLY A 146 -7.49 -11.77 -13.88
N GLY A 147 -6.87 -11.95 -15.03
CA GLY A 147 -6.93 -10.98 -16.12
C GLY A 147 -6.28 -9.63 -15.81
N SER A 148 -6.81 -8.56 -16.38
CA SER A 148 -6.34 -7.17 -16.18
C SER A 148 -7.53 -6.24 -16.08
N ASP A 149 -8.11 -6.16 -14.89
CA ASP A 149 -9.32 -5.38 -14.63
C ASP A 149 -8.99 -3.96 -14.15
N ALA A 150 -9.76 -2.98 -14.59
CA ALA A 150 -9.78 -1.62 -14.09
C ALA A 150 -11.11 -1.36 -13.38
N ILE A 151 -11.06 -1.21 -12.05
CA ILE A 151 -12.21 -1.17 -11.16
C ILE A 151 -12.30 0.22 -10.56
N PHE A 152 -13.34 0.97 -10.91
CA PHE A 152 -13.61 2.33 -10.44
C PHE A 152 -14.84 2.29 -9.54
N VAL A 153 -14.64 2.59 -8.26
CA VAL A 153 -15.69 2.51 -7.25
C VAL A 153 -15.87 3.89 -6.63
N ASN A 154 -17.13 4.34 -6.56
CA ASN A 154 -17.47 5.68 -6.09
C ASN A 154 -18.60 5.64 -5.05
N ASN A 155 -18.29 6.03 -3.81
CA ASN A 155 -19.17 6.11 -2.63
C ASN A 155 -19.83 4.78 -2.18
N ALA A 156 -19.19 4.04 -1.27
CA ALA A 156 -19.75 3.11 -0.28
C ALA A 156 -18.57 2.51 0.53
N SER A 157 -18.80 1.47 1.33
CA SER A 157 -17.71 0.58 1.79
C SER A 157 -17.63 -0.60 0.84
N ASP A 158 -16.48 -0.79 0.21
CA ASP A 158 -16.30 -1.76 -0.86
C ASP A 158 -15.18 -2.73 -0.57
N SER A 159 -15.31 -3.94 -1.10
CA SER A 159 -14.33 -5.02 -0.91
C SER A 159 -13.92 -5.58 -2.25
N VAL A 160 -12.64 -5.46 -2.60
CA VAL A 160 -12.08 -6.00 -3.84
C VAL A 160 -11.11 -7.12 -3.53
N VAL A 161 -11.33 -8.30 -4.10
CA VAL A 161 -10.33 -9.38 -4.16
C VAL A 161 -9.71 -9.36 -5.54
N SER A 162 -8.39 -9.27 -5.61
CA SER A 162 -7.62 -9.21 -6.86
C SER A 162 -6.68 -10.42 -6.95
N SER A 163 -6.84 -11.20 -8.01
CA SER A 163 -5.96 -12.34 -8.34
C SER A 163 -5.21 -12.14 -9.67
N GLY A 164 -5.45 -11.02 -10.37
CA GLY A 164 -4.87 -10.66 -11.66
C GLY A 164 -4.00 -9.41 -11.64
N ASN A 165 -3.87 -8.76 -12.80
CA ASN A 165 -3.15 -7.50 -12.97
C ASN A 165 -4.12 -6.33 -12.90
N ASP A 166 -4.62 -6.04 -11.71
CA ASP A 166 -5.78 -5.18 -11.56
C ASP A 166 -5.40 -3.76 -11.10
N THR A 167 -6.23 -2.79 -11.49
CA THR A 167 -6.19 -1.42 -10.96
C THR A 167 -7.50 -1.15 -10.26
N VAL A 168 -7.44 -0.77 -8.99
CA VAL A 168 -8.59 -0.43 -8.15
C VAL A 168 -8.50 1.05 -7.80
N VAL A 169 -9.56 1.80 -8.08
CA VAL A 169 -9.63 3.23 -7.81
C VAL A 169 -10.86 3.50 -6.96
N PHE A 170 -10.63 3.93 -5.72
CA PHE A 170 -11.65 4.44 -4.83
C PHE A 170 -11.71 5.96 -4.97
N THR A 171 -12.88 6.48 -5.34
CA THR A 171 -13.10 7.92 -5.47
C THR A 171 -14.33 8.32 -4.68
N SER A 172 -14.18 9.09 -3.60
CA SER A 172 -15.35 9.66 -2.92
C SER A 172 -15.72 11.03 -3.49
N GLY A 173 -17.02 11.25 -3.68
CA GLY A 173 -17.60 12.54 -4.03
C GLY A 173 -17.78 13.43 -2.81
N ILE A 174 -16.72 13.79 -2.08
CA ILE A 174 -16.65 14.82 -1.01
C ILE A 174 -17.64 14.66 0.18
N SER A 175 -18.63 13.76 0.14
CA SER A 175 -19.66 13.63 1.18
C SER A 175 -19.92 12.16 1.53
N GLY A 176 -18.92 11.54 2.15
CA GLY A 176 -18.98 10.20 2.72
C GLY A 176 -17.56 9.64 2.87
N ALA A 177 -17.24 9.11 4.06
CA ALA A 177 -16.07 8.27 4.26
C ALA A 177 -16.53 6.82 4.19
N GLY A 178 -16.00 6.04 3.25
CA GLY A 178 -16.15 4.59 3.25
C GLY A 178 -15.01 3.90 4.00
N ASN A 179 -15.16 2.57 4.16
CA ASN A 179 -14.09 1.70 4.63
C ASN A 179 -13.84 0.64 3.55
N GLU A 180 -12.79 0.86 2.77
CA GLU A 180 -12.46 0.10 1.57
C GLU A 180 -11.50 -1.02 1.94
N THR A 181 -11.67 -2.18 1.31
CA THR A 181 -10.79 -3.31 1.49
C THR A 181 -10.30 -3.82 0.14
N VAL A 182 -8.99 -4.06 0.04
CA VAL A 182 -8.40 -4.73 -1.12
C VAL A 182 -7.57 -5.91 -0.64
N ASN A 183 -7.83 -7.09 -1.18
CA ASN A 183 -7.03 -8.29 -0.91
C ASN A 183 -6.40 -8.79 -2.22
N ALA A 184 -5.11 -8.53 -2.40
CA ALA A 184 -4.31 -9.06 -3.49
C ALA A 184 -3.78 -10.46 -3.12
N VAL A 185 -4.10 -11.48 -3.90
CA VAL A 185 -3.81 -12.90 -3.58
C VAL A 185 -3.08 -13.61 -4.71
N GLY A 186 -2.47 -14.77 -4.41
CA GLY A 186 -1.76 -15.56 -5.41
C GLY A 186 -0.58 -14.80 -6.02
N ASN A 187 -0.63 -14.56 -7.33
CA ASN A 187 0.40 -13.85 -8.10
C ASN A 187 -0.07 -12.48 -8.62
N ALA A 188 -1.10 -11.90 -7.98
CA ALA A 188 -1.69 -10.65 -8.44
C ALA A 188 -0.67 -9.50 -8.49
N THR A 189 -0.86 -8.58 -9.44
CA THR A 189 -0.22 -7.27 -9.44
C THR A 189 -1.31 -6.19 -9.35
N THR A 190 -1.57 -5.70 -8.14
CA THR A 190 -2.71 -4.81 -7.85
C THR A 190 -2.23 -3.39 -7.59
N ARG A 191 -2.72 -2.41 -8.35
CA ARG A 191 -2.53 -0.99 -8.05
C ARG A 191 -3.79 -0.43 -7.40
N VAL A 192 -3.66 0.19 -6.24
CA VAL A 192 -4.76 0.75 -5.47
C VAL A 192 -4.60 2.26 -5.39
N TYR A 193 -5.60 2.99 -5.85
CA TYR A 193 -5.69 4.44 -5.76
C TYR A 193 -6.77 4.82 -4.76
N ILE A 194 -6.41 5.56 -3.72
CA ILE A 194 -7.34 5.98 -2.65
C ILE A 194 -7.57 7.49 -2.76
N GLY A 195 -8.80 7.89 -3.07
CA GLY A 195 -9.23 9.30 -3.08
C GLY A 195 -10.22 9.62 -1.97
N GLY A 196 -10.70 10.87 -1.93
CA GLY A 196 -11.78 11.26 -1.01
C GLY A 196 -11.38 11.20 0.47
N SER A 197 -12.31 10.86 1.36
CA SER A 197 -12.06 10.72 2.81
C SER A 197 -12.08 9.26 3.28
N ASP A 198 -11.79 8.36 2.36
CA ASP A 198 -11.95 6.91 2.44
C ASP A 198 -10.83 6.25 3.26
N ALA A 199 -11.20 5.38 4.20
CA ALA A 199 -10.26 4.61 5.00
C ALA A 199 -10.03 3.24 4.36
N ALA A 200 -8.79 2.91 4.01
CA ALA A 200 -8.51 1.68 3.28
C ALA A 200 -7.76 0.65 4.15
N THR A 201 -8.13 -0.62 3.99
CA THR A 201 -7.30 -1.76 4.39
C THR A 201 -6.82 -2.49 3.14
N VAL A 202 -5.51 -2.60 2.94
CA VAL A 202 -4.95 -3.32 1.79
C VAL A 202 -4.08 -4.47 2.30
N THR A 203 -4.40 -5.68 1.86
CA THR A 203 -3.63 -6.89 2.18
C THR A 203 -3.03 -7.48 0.90
N ALA A 204 -1.76 -7.85 0.94
CA ALA A 204 -1.11 -8.66 -0.10
C ALA A 204 -0.75 -10.02 0.50
N SER A 205 -1.06 -11.11 -0.18
CA SER A 205 -0.80 -12.49 0.28
C SER A 205 -0.04 -13.30 -0.78
N ASP A 206 0.51 -14.44 -0.39
CA ASP A 206 1.25 -15.37 -1.26
C ASP A 206 2.47 -14.72 -1.93
N SER A 207 2.40 -14.46 -3.23
CA SER A 207 3.44 -13.78 -4.01
C SER A 207 2.92 -12.49 -4.66
N ALA A 208 1.74 -12.02 -4.25
CA ALA A 208 1.11 -10.83 -4.79
C ALA A 208 1.96 -9.57 -4.57
N GLN A 209 1.90 -8.65 -5.53
CA GLN A 209 2.49 -7.32 -5.48
C GLN A 209 1.37 -6.29 -5.48
N ALA A 210 1.31 -5.48 -4.43
CA ALA A 210 0.39 -4.39 -4.25
C ALA A 210 1.15 -3.06 -4.18
N SER A 211 0.61 -2.06 -4.88
CA SER A 211 1.06 -0.68 -4.79
C SER A 211 -0.11 0.20 -4.39
N VAL A 212 0.02 0.95 -3.30
CA VAL A 212 -1.00 1.88 -2.84
C VAL A 212 -0.53 3.31 -3.09
N VAL A 213 -1.40 4.11 -3.71
CA VAL A 213 -1.17 5.52 -3.99
C VAL A 213 -2.38 6.33 -3.54
N PHE A 214 -2.15 7.33 -2.71
CA PHE A 214 -3.21 8.29 -2.39
C PHE A 214 -3.34 9.35 -3.49
N LEU A 215 -4.57 9.60 -3.92
CA LEU A 215 -4.90 10.67 -4.86
C LEU A 215 -4.79 12.04 -4.16
N PRO A 216 -4.60 13.14 -4.92
CA PRO A 216 -4.55 14.48 -4.34
C PRO A 216 -5.77 14.76 -3.46
N ARG A 217 -5.54 15.37 -2.29
CA ARG A 217 -6.58 15.78 -1.32
C ARG A 217 -7.29 14.61 -0.64
N ALA A 218 -6.68 13.41 -0.64
CA ALA A 218 -7.20 12.28 0.11
C ALA A 218 -7.07 12.47 1.64
N GLY A 219 -8.07 12.00 2.37
CA GLY A 219 -8.41 12.38 3.74
C GLY A 219 -8.80 11.21 4.67
N GLY A 220 -8.64 9.94 4.26
CA GLY A 220 -8.79 8.78 5.16
C GLY A 220 -7.50 7.99 5.41
N ASN A 221 -7.55 7.10 6.42
CA ASN A 221 -6.41 6.33 6.93
C ASN A 221 -6.08 5.12 6.03
N LEU A 222 -4.87 4.57 6.17
CA LEU A 222 -4.51 3.27 5.55
C LEU A 222 -3.97 2.29 6.58
N ASP A 223 -4.50 1.07 6.57
CA ASP A 223 -3.91 -0.10 7.18
C ASP A 223 -3.42 -1.07 6.09
N PHE A 224 -2.10 -1.18 5.93
CA PHE A 224 -1.47 -2.07 4.95
C PHE A 224 -0.83 -3.30 5.61
N ILE A 225 -1.15 -4.49 5.09
CA ILE A 225 -0.66 -5.77 5.63
C ILE A 225 0.00 -6.58 4.51
N ASN A 226 1.30 -6.81 4.62
CA ASN A 226 2.05 -7.67 3.72
C ASN A 226 2.19 -9.08 4.29
N ASN A 227 1.32 -9.99 3.88
CA ASN A 227 1.47 -11.44 4.05
C ASN A 227 2.09 -12.11 2.80
N SER A 228 2.60 -11.32 1.86
CA SER A 228 3.25 -11.80 0.64
C SER A 228 4.76 -11.94 0.83
N SER A 229 5.37 -12.83 0.05
CA SER A 229 6.82 -12.94 -0.09
C SER A 229 7.44 -11.78 -0.87
N SER A 230 6.63 -11.00 -1.58
CA SER A 230 7.06 -9.91 -2.45
C SER A 230 7.15 -8.58 -1.68
N ALA A 231 8.10 -7.74 -2.09
CA ALA A 231 8.20 -6.37 -1.60
C ALA A 231 7.00 -5.54 -2.09
N GLN A 232 6.53 -4.63 -1.25
CA GLN A 232 5.32 -3.84 -1.50
C GLN A 232 5.64 -2.33 -1.58
N THR A 233 4.74 -1.57 -2.17
CA THR A 233 4.89 -0.10 -2.25
C THR A 233 3.67 0.59 -1.63
N VAL A 234 3.93 1.49 -0.68
CA VAL A 234 2.92 2.41 -0.14
C VAL A 234 3.43 3.83 -0.32
N PHE A 235 2.67 4.65 -1.04
CA PHE A 235 3.06 6.01 -1.37
C PHE A 235 1.92 7.01 -1.08
N SER A 236 2.11 7.84 -0.05
CA SER A 236 1.14 8.85 0.39
C SER A 236 1.62 10.31 0.25
N GLY A 237 2.75 10.54 -0.43
CA GLY A 237 3.28 11.87 -0.71
C GLY A 237 2.73 12.47 -2.02
N LEU A 238 2.69 13.81 -2.12
CA LEU A 238 2.41 14.50 -3.38
C LEU A 238 3.67 14.66 -4.23
N TYR A 239 3.53 14.56 -5.55
CA TYR A 239 4.46 15.06 -6.55
C TYR A 239 3.84 16.27 -7.29
N THR A 240 4.42 17.47 -7.18
CA THR A 240 4.26 18.53 -8.20
C THR A 240 5.60 19.16 -8.56
N VAL A 241 5.97 19.04 -9.83
CA VAL A 241 7.10 19.77 -10.47
C VAL A 241 6.61 21.08 -11.12
N PRO A 242 7.53 21.89 -11.65
CA PRO A 242 7.89 23.23 -11.15
C PRO A 242 6.74 24.25 -11.32
N GLY A 243 6.36 24.90 -10.22
CA GLY A 243 5.27 25.89 -10.22
C GLY A 243 4.60 26.10 -8.85
N GLY A 244 4.83 25.19 -7.89
CA GLY A 244 4.64 25.45 -6.47
C GLY A 244 3.26 25.13 -5.93
N GLY A 245 3.13 23.92 -5.37
CA GLY A 245 2.02 23.53 -4.51
C GLY A 245 2.13 22.06 -4.14
N ASN A 246 2.67 21.75 -2.96
CA ASN A 246 2.64 20.42 -2.36
C ASN A 246 1.50 20.37 -1.34
N GLU A 247 0.35 19.82 -1.72
CA GLU A 247 -0.71 19.41 -0.81
C GLU A 247 -0.52 17.93 -0.45
N TYR A 248 0.11 17.69 0.69
CA TYR A 248 0.27 16.36 1.25
C TYR A 248 -1.06 15.80 1.77
N THR A 249 -1.15 14.48 1.86
CA THR A 249 -2.35 13.78 2.36
C THR A 249 -2.40 13.79 3.89
N ALA A 250 -3.60 13.92 4.46
CA ALA A 250 -3.79 14.39 5.83
C ALA A 250 -3.95 13.30 6.92
N ASN A 251 -3.47 12.06 6.73
CA ASN A 251 -3.92 10.95 7.57
C ASN A 251 -2.79 10.05 8.08
N SER A 252 -3.13 9.21 9.06
CA SER A 252 -2.22 8.20 9.62
C SER A 252 -2.16 6.96 8.74
N ILE A 253 -0.95 6.46 8.54
CA ILE A 253 -0.67 5.25 7.78
C ILE A 253 -0.02 4.22 8.68
N THR A 254 -0.63 3.04 8.75
CA THR A 254 -0.08 1.85 9.40
C THR A 254 0.36 0.86 8.34
N VAL A 255 1.62 0.43 8.38
CA VAL A 255 2.15 -0.59 7.47
C VAL A 255 2.84 -1.70 8.24
N PHE A 256 2.49 -2.95 7.90
CA PHE A 256 3.21 -4.16 8.29
C PHE A 256 3.81 -4.83 7.04
N GLY A 257 5.11 -4.69 6.85
CA GLY A 257 5.84 -5.12 5.65
C GLY A 257 6.23 -6.59 5.57
N GLY A 258 5.98 -7.37 6.63
CA GLY A 258 6.10 -8.83 6.63
C GLY A 258 7.48 -9.35 6.22
N SER A 259 7.51 -10.47 5.51
CA SER A 259 8.75 -11.06 4.99
C SER A 259 9.26 -10.43 3.69
N GLY A 260 8.37 -9.84 2.90
CA GLY A 260 8.73 -9.21 1.63
C GLY A 260 9.44 -7.86 1.80
N GLY A 261 9.18 -7.13 2.90
CA GLY A 261 9.63 -5.75 3.05
C GLY A 261 8.95 -4.82 2.03
N GLY A 262 9.57 -3.68 1.75
CA GLY A 262 8.98 -2.72 0.82
C GLY A 262 9.47 -1.29 0.93
N PHE A 263 8.86 -0.43 0.12
CA PHE A 263 9.06 1.00 0.11
C PHE A 263 7.79 1.68 0.64
N TYR A 264 7.89 2.29 1.82
CA TYR A 264 6.74 2.87 2.53
C TYR A 264 6.99 4.33 2.86
N VAL A 265 6.08 5.18 2.42
CA VAL A 265 6.05 6.61 2.72
C VAL A 265 4.81 6.88 3.55
N GLY A 266 4.96 7.58 4.68
CA GLY A 266 3.88 8.01 5.56
C GLY A 266 3.23 9.33 5.12
N GLY A 267 2.08 9.66 5.72
CA GLY A 267 1.36 10.91 5.49
C GLY A 267 2.01 12.11 6.18
N SER A 268 1.61 13.34 5.87
CA SER A 268 2.25 14.54 6.45
C SER A 268 1.56 15.12 7.68
N ALA A 269 0.35 14.65 8.03
CA ALA A 269 -0.49 15.26 9.07
C ALA A 269 -0.82 14.31 10.23
N GLY A 270 -0.75 12.99 10.02
CA GLY A 270 -1.03 11.98 11.03
C GLY A 270 0.23 11.26 11.50
N PHE A 271 0.19 10.68 12.70
CA PHE A 271 1.25 9.81 13.22
C PHE A 271 1.24 8.50 12.46
N ASN A 272 2.30 8.22 11.70
CA ASN A 272 2.43 7.01 10.91
C ASN A 272 3.19 5.92 11.70
N SER A 273 2.83 4.66 11.46
CA SER A 273 3.53 3.48 11.99
C SER A 273 3.96 2.60 10.83
N LEU A 274 5.23 2.72 10.44
CA LEU A 274 5.81 1.98 9.32
C LEU A 274 6.72 0.88 9.84
N ILE A 275 6.28 -0.38 9.74
CA ILE A 275 7.05 -1.55 10.19
C ILE A 275 7.48 -2.34 8.95
N GLY A 276 8.76 -2.29 8.60
CA GLY A 276 9.33 -2.98 7.43
C GLY A 276 9.30 -4.51 7.52
N GLY A 277 9.31 -5.05 8.74
CA GLY A 277 9.35 -6.50 8.96
C GLY A 277 10.75 -7.09 8.74
N THR A 278 10.81 -8.31 8.21
CA THR A 278 12.07 -9.07 8.04
C THR A 278 12.67 -8.95 6.63
N GLY A 279 11.90 -8.43 5.67
CA GLY A 279 12.42 -8.04 4.36
C GLY A 279 13.17 -6.71 4.42
N SER A 280 14.00 -6.43 3.41
CA SER A 280 14.65 -5.14 3.26
C SER A 280 13.61 -4.04 3.02
N SER A 281 13.73 -2.93 3.74
CA SER A 281 12.74 -1.85 3.68
C SER A 281 13.35 -0.47 3.59
N THR A 282 12.70 0.39 2.82
CA THR A 282 12.90 1.84 2.84
C THR A 282 11.67 2.48 3.44
N LEU A 283 11.83 3.17 4.56
CA LEU A 283 10.77 3.82 5.32
C LEU A 283 10.99 5.33 5.33
N ILE A 284 9.94 6.09 5.06
CA ILE A 284 9.94 7.56 5.13
C ILE A 284 8.76 7.98 5.99
N GLY A 285 9.01 8.58 7.15
CA GLY A 285 7.95 8.92 8.11
C GLY A 285 6.96 9.93 7.54
N GLY A 286 7.47 10.97 6.90
CA GLY A 286 6.65 12.04 6.35
C GLY A 286 6.59 13.20 7.34
N GLY A 287 5.46 13.39 8.01
CA GLY A 287 5.33 14.43 9.02
C GLY A 287 4.60 13.97 10.27
N ASN A 288 4.88 14.62 11.39
CA ASN A 288 4.36 14.40 12.73
C ASN A 288 4.74 13.06 13.35
N ASN A 289 5.84 13.06 14.12
CA ASN A 289 6.20 12.08 15.16
C ASN A 289 5.89 10.63 14.79
N ASP A 290 6.48 10.18 13.69
CA ASP A 290 6.26 8.85 13.14
C ASP A 290 7.07 7.77 13.86
N ILE A 291 6.61 6.53 13.77
CA ILE A 291 7.35 5.34 14.21
C ILE A 291 7.77 4.55 12.98
N LEU A 292 9.08 4.38 12.79
CA LEU A 292 9.68 3.61 11.72
C LEU A 292 10.49 2.47 12.34
N SER A 293 10.21 1.23 11.95
CA SER A 293 10.90 0.05 12.49
C SER A 293 11.21 -0.96 11.40
N THR A 294 12.45 -1.43 11.34
CA THR A 294 12.89 -2.43 10.35
C THR A 294 13.67 -3.57 11.01
N GLY A 295 13.64 -4.75 10.40
CA GLY A 295 14.38 -5.93 10.86
C GLY A 295 15.09 -6.71 9.75
N GLY A 296 15.05 -6.20 8.51
CA GLY A 296 15.63 -6.87 7.34
C GLY A 296 17.14 -6.68 7.20
N ALA A 297 17.69 -7.24 6.12
CA ALA A 297 19.13 -7.23 5.88
C ALA A 297 19.67 -5.83 5.52
N ASN A 298 18.96 -5.07 4.68
CA ASN A 298 19.40 -3.75 4.25
C ASN A 298 18.23 -2.78 4.31
N ASN A 299 18.27 -1.85 5.26
CA ASN A 299 17.16 -0.93 5.50
C ASN A 299 17.61 0.52 5.39
N VAL A 300 16.67 1.36 4.99
CA VAL A 300 16.85 2.82 4.92
C VAL A 300 15.68 3.48 5.63
N LEU A 301 15.95 4.39 6.56
CA LEU A 301 14.94 5.10 7.34
C LEU A 301 15.18 6.60 7.20
N PHE A 302 14.17 7.33 6.75
CA PHE A 302 14.12 8.79 6.72
C PHE A 302 13.07 9.27 7.73
N ASN A 303 13.45 10.19 8.62
CA ASN A 303 12.56 10.68 9.65
C ASN A 303 11.38 11.47 9.04
N GLY A 304 11.67 12.55 8.32
CA GLY A 304 10.65 13.55 8.01
C GLY A 304 10.58 14.65 9.07
N ASN A 305 9.43 15.33 9.17
CA ASN A 305 9.24 16.47 10.05
C ASN A 305 8.53 16.11 11.36
N GLY A 306 9.13 16.42 12.50
CA GLY A 306 8.53 16.18 13.81
C GLY A 306 9.55 15.57 14.76
N ALA A 307 9.07 14.84 15.76
CA ALA A 307 9.87 14.07 16.71
C ALA A 307 9.70 12.57 16.44
N GLU A 308 10.43 12.05 15.47
CA GLU A 308 10.28 10.68 14.99
C GLU A 308 11.02 9.65 15.86
N THR A 309 10.54 8.40 15.82
CA THR A 309 11.23 7.24 16.40
C THR A 309 11.63 6.27 15.29
N LEU A 310 12.93 6.13 15.03
CA LEU A 310 13.51 5.27 14.01
C LEU A 310 14.23 4.11 14.69
N ILE A 311 13.86 2.87 14.37
CA ILE A 311 14.46 1.66 14.93
C ILE A 311 14.95 0.78 13.79
N GLY A 312 16.28 0.65 13.65
CA GLY A 312 16.91 -0.19 12.64
C GLY A 312 17.48 -1.47 13.24
N GLY A 313 16.81 -2.60 13.01
CA GLY A 313 17.25 -3.93 13.39
C GLY A 313 17.91 -4.70 12.24
N GLY A 314 18.00 -6.02 12.37
CA GLY A 314 18.53 -6.87 11.30
C GLY A 314 20.04 -6.77 11.12
N VAL A 315 20.51 -6.46 9.90
CA VAL A 315 21.95 -6.46 9.59
C VAL A 315 22.48 -5.05 9.36
N THR A 316 22.06 -4.39 8.28
CA THR A 316 22.59 -3.09 7.85
C THR A 316 21.48 -2.07 7.79
N ASN A 317 21.71 -0.89 8.36
CA ASN A 317 20.72 0.18 8.42
C ASN A 317 21.36 1.54 8.08
N GLY A 318 20.69 2.29 7.22
CA GLY A 318 20.96 3.70 6.96
C GLY A 318 19.86 4.57 7.57
N PHE A 319 20.21 5.41 8.53
CA PHE A 319 19.32 6.43 9.10
C PHE A 319 19.67 7.78 8.50
N PHE A 320 18.69 8.46 7.93
CA PHE A 320 18.84 9.77 7.31
C PHE A 320 17.97 10.76 8.08
N LEU A 321 18.62 11.65 8.84
CA LEU A 321 17.94 12.57 9.76
C LEU A 321 18.26 14.02 9.43
N GLY A 322 17.23 14.88 9.42
CA GLY A 322 17.44 16.32 9.23
C GLY A 322 17.89 16.69 7.81
N LEU A 323 17.56 15.85 6.82
CA LEU A 323 17.89 16.07 5.41
C LEU A 323 16.61 16.34 4.63
N GLU A 324 16.61 17.36 3.77
CA GLU A 324 15.52 17.64 2.83
C GLU A 324 15.52 16.57 1.74
N ASP A 325 14.34 16.00 1.48
CA ASP A 325 14.07 15.16 0.31
C ASP A 325 13.05 15.83 -0.64
N VAL A 326 13.03 15.42 -1.90
CA VAL A 326 12.12 15.95 -2.92
C VAL A 326 10.70 15.77 -2.46
N GLY A 327 10.02 16.90 -2.30
CA GLY A 327 8.60 16.87 -2.01
C GLY A 327 8.25 16.62 -0.56
N ILE A 328 9.19 16.66 0.40
CA ILE A 328 8.93 16.79 1.85
C ILE A 328 9.30 18.20 2.39
N GLY A 329 10.11 18.95 1.63
CA GLY A 329 10.53 20.32 1.96
C GLY A 329 11.62 20.33 3.03
N THR A 330 11.95 21.53 3.53
CA THR A 330 13.02 21.69 4.53
C THR A 330 12.70 20.89 5.80
N ILE A 331 13.56 19.94 6.14
CA ILE A 331 13.44 19.12 7.34
C ILE A 331 14.47 19.54 8.38
N ARG A 332 14.02 19.79 9.60
CA ARG A 332 14.86 19.84 10.79
C ARG A 332 14.38 18.75 11.74
N ALA A 333 15.18 17.71 11.89
CA ALA A 333 14.94 16.65 12.87
C ALA A 333 14.92 17.30 14.26
N ALA A 334 13.83 17.11 15.00
CA ALA A 334 13.59 17.83 16.23
C ALA A 334 13.08 16.87 17.30
N ALA A 335 13.96 16.56 18.25
CA ALA A 335 13.71 15.60 19.33
C ALA A 335 13.50 14.15 18.87
N ASP A 336 14.01 13.80 17.68
CA ASP A 336 13.99 12.43 17.17
C ASP A 336 14.79 11.46 18.06
N LEU A 337 14.41 10.20 18.00
CA LEU A 337 15.17 9.07 18.49
C LEU A 337 15.49 8.13 17.33
N ALA A 338 16.77 7.94 17.02
CA ALA A 338 17.21 6.88 16.10
C ALA A 338 18.03 5.83 16.85
N SER A 339 17.60 4.58 16.82
CA SER A 339 18.24 3.48 17.53
C SER A 339 18.58 2.32 16.60
N ALA A 340 19.84 1.91 16.62
CA ALA A 340 20.37 0.78 15.89
C ALA A 340 20.49 -0.45 16.80
N SER A 341 20.03 -1.59 16.31
CA SER A 341 20.22 -2.91 16.94
C SER A 341 20.69 -3.97 15.94
N GLY A 342 21.10 -3.56 14.73
CA GLY A 342 21.59 -4.45 13.70
C GLY A 342 23.01 -4.97 13.97
N SER A 343 23.34 -6.14 13.44
CA SER A 343 24.64 -6.80 13.63
C SER A 343 25.74 -6.36 12.64
N GLY A 344 25.42 -5.52 11.67
CA GLY A 344 26.30 -5.08 10.60
C GLY A 344 26.54 -3.57 10.63
N ALA A 345 26.57 -2.94 9.46
CA ALA A 345 26.85 -1.51 9.36
C ALA A 345 25.61 -0.68 9.70
N GLN A 346 25.74 0.19 10.69
CA GLN A 346 24.71 1.10 11.16
C GLN A 346 25.18 2.53 10.85
N THR A 347 24.70 3.10 9.77
CA THR A 347 25.12 4.43 9.29
C THR A 347 24.03 5.44 9.61
N PHE A 348 24.40 6.50 10.32
CA PHE A 348 23.56 7.65 10.61
C PHE A 348 24.09 8.83 9.80
N VAL A 349 23.38 9.22 8.75
CA VAL A 349 23.68 10.41 7.95
C VAL A 349 22.90 11.57 8.53
N LEU A 350 23.63 12.57 9.02
CA LEU A 350 23.12 13.60 9.92
C LEU A 350 23.16 14.97 9.27
N GLY A 351 21.97 15.53 9.04
CA GLY A 351 21.77 16.89 8.59
C GLY A 351 21.51 17.87 9.73
N GLN A 352 20.40 18.61 9.65
CA GLN A 352 20.05 19.63 10.62
C GLN A 352 19.25 18.99 11.74
N LEU A 353 19.89 18.85 12.90
CA LEU A 353 19.34 18.17 14.06
C LEU A 353 19.13 19.14 15.22
N SER A 354 18.15 18.85 16.06
CA SER A 354 17.91 19.61 17.28
C SER A 354 17.40 18.68 18.37
N ALA A 355 18.16 18.55 19.46
CA ALA A 355 17.83 17.67 20.58
C ALA A 355 17.59 16.20 20.18
N THR A 356 18.20 15.75 19.08
CA THR A 356 18.07 14.37 18.57
C THR A 356 18.93 13.41 19.39
N THR A 357 18.41 12.22 19.69
CA THR A 357 19.15 11.14 20.35
C THR A 357 19.43 10.01 19.35
N LEU A 358 20.69 9.59 19.27
CA LEU A 358 21.18 8.55 18.40
C LEU A 358 21.78 7.42 19.25
N ALA A 359 21.25 6.21 19.16
CA ALA A 359 21.78 5.04 19.86
C ALA A 359 22.44 4.09 18.84
N GLY A 360 23.75 3.90 18.97
CA GLY A 360 24.49 2.92 18.17
C GLY A 360 24.15 1.48 18.55
N SER A 361 24.41 0.55 17.64
CA SER A 361 24.29 -0.88 17.95
C SER A 361 25.47 -1.36 18.78
N THR A 362 25.15 -2.09 19.85
CA THR A 362 26.10 -2.80 20.72
C THR A 362 26.20 -4.28 20.38
N VAL A 363 25.49 -4.74 19.33
CA VAL A 363 25.51 -6.13 18.89
C VAL A 363 26.90 -6.50 18.38
N THR A 364 27.37 -7.70 18.72
CA THR A 364 28.66 -8.20 18.26
C THR A 364 28.72 -8.23 16.73
N GLY A 365 29.77 -7.62 16.16
CA GLY A 365 29.95 -7.49 14.71
C GLY A 365 29.42 -6.17 14.13
N ALA A 366 28.65 -5.40 14.89
CA ALA A 366 28.12 -4.13 14.42
C ALA A 366 29.20 -3.05 14.34
N THR A 367 29.09 -2.17 13.35
CA THR A 367 29.90 -0.94 13.22
C THR A 367 28.97 0.25 13.11
N ASN A 368 29.21 1.29 13.91
CA ASN A 368 28.39 2.50 13.93
C ASN A 368 29.13 3.66 13.26
N PHE A 369 28.54 4.24 12.22
CA PHE A 369 29.08 5.41 11.53
C PHE A 369 28.13 6.58 11.72
N TYR A 370 28.62 7.70 12.23
CA TYR A 370 27.87 8.94 12.41
C TYR A 370 28.44 9.99 11.47
N ASP A 371 27.76 10.20 10.36
CA ASP A 371 28.20 10.96 9.22
C ASP A 371 27.58 12.37 9.30
N VAL A 372 28.31 13.30 9.92
CA VAL A 372 27.89 14.69 10.17
C VAL A 372 28.18 15.54 8.95
N LEU A 373 27.14 16.09 8.33
CA LEU A 373 27.25 16.91 7.12
C LEU A 373 27.37 18.40 7.48
N GLY A 374 28.37 19.10 6.94
CA GLY A 374 28.43 20.57 6.99
C GLY A 374 27.66 21.27 5.87
N ALA A 375 27.41 20.56 4.77
CA ALA A 375 26.60 21.01 3.65
C ALA A 375 26.12 19.80 2.85
N TYR A 376 25.03 19.94 2.11
CA TYR A 376 24.61 18.98 1.09
C TYR A 376 23.86 19.70 -0.03
N THR A 377 23.69 19.02 -1.15
CA THR A 377 22.87 19.49 -2.27
C THR A 377 21.58 18.68 -2.25
N THR A 378 20.45 19.37 -2.15
CA THR A 378 19.14 18.71 -2.26
C THR A 378 19.02 18.07 -3.63
N THR A 379 18.15 17.09 -3.77
CA THR A 379 17.85 16.47 -5.07
C THR A 379 17.35 17.49 -6.11
N GLY A 380 16.81 18.64 -5.67
CA GLY A 380 16.45 19.78 -6.53
C GLY A 380 17.64 20.65 -6.98
N GLY A 381 18.88 20.29 -6.63
CA GLY A 381 20.09 21.01 -6.97
C GLY A 381 20.42 22.18 -6.05
N GLN A 382 19.66 22.38 -4.97
CA GLN A 382 19.86 23.50 -4.05
C GLN A 382 20.94 23.17 -3.04
N ALA A 383 21.95 24.03 -2.94
CA ALA A 383 22.98 23.92 -1.92
C ALA A 383 22.40 24.35 -0.56
N VAL A 384 22.48 23.47 0.43
CA VAL A 384 22.08 23.71 1.81
C VAL A 384 23.31 23.60 2.70
N THR A 385 23.63 24.68 3.41
CA THR A 385 24.65 24.68 4.45
C THR A 385 24.01 24.32 5.77
N MET A 386 24.67 23.47 6.54
CA MET A 386 24.21 22.97 7.83
C MET A 386 25.13 23.52 8.92
N GLY A 387 24.62 23.62 10.14
CA GLY A 387 25.36 24.13 11.29
C GLY A 387 24.45 24.40 12.48
N GLY A 388 25.04 24.54 13.66
CA GLY A 388 24.30 24.75 14.90
C GLY A 388 23.39 23.58 15.29
N SER A 389 23.70 22.36 14.84
CA SER A 389 22.96 21.16 15.23
C SER A 389 23.23 20.79 16.70
N ASP A 390 22.28 20.13 17.35
CA ASP A 390 22.48 19.58 18.71
C ASP A 390 21.93 18.16 18.76
N PHE A 391 22.81 17.19 19.06
CA PHE A 391 22.42 15.80 19.21
C PHE A 391 23.29 15.04 20.23
N THR A 392 22.69 14.01 20.80
CA THR A 392 23.32 13.11 21.76
C THR A 392 23.52 11.74 21.13
N ILE A 393 24.73 11.19 21.24
CA ILE A 393 25.02 9.80 20.91
C ILE A 393 25.10 9.00 22.22
N THR A 394 24.29 7.96 22.31
CA THR A 394 24.43 6.88 23.29
C THR A 394 25.08 5.66 22.64
N ASP A 395 25.71 4.83 23.47
CA ASP A 395 26.36 3.59 23.04
C ASP A 395 27.51 3.82 22.04
N PHE A 396 28.21 4.95 22.19
CA PHE A 396 29.44 5.21 21.47
C PHE A 396 30.60 4.40 22.08
N GLY A 397 31.24 3.54 21.28
CA GLY A 397 32.31 2.66 21.74
C GLY A 397 33.36 2.37 20.67
N ALA A 398 34.17 1.32 20.89
CA ALA A 398 35.26 0.93 20.00
C ALA A 398 34.84 0.60 18.55
N ASN A 399 33.56 0.32 18.33
CA ASN A 399 32.97 0.06 17.01
C ASN A 399 32.34 1.30 16.37
N SER A 400 32.49 2.48 16.99
CA SER A 400 31.84 3.72 16.56
C SER A 400 32.85 4.70 15.97
N THR A 401 32.46 5.38 14.89
CA THR A 401 33.23 6.47 14.27
C THR A 401 32.28 7.61 13.92
N ILE A 402 32.66 8.84 14.25
CA ILE A 402 31.99 10.05 13.73
C ILE A 402 32.85 10.61 12.61
N ASN A 403 32.27 10.75 11.42
CA ASN A 403 32.91 11.36 10.28
C ASN A 403 32.35 12.77 10.10
N LEU A 404 33.22 13.76 10.02
CA LEU A 404 32.86 15.14 9.70
C LEU A 404 33.08 15.34 8.21
N MET A 405 31.98 15.36 7.47
CA MET A 405 32.02 15.27 6.01
C MET A 405 31.76 16.62 5.36
N ASN A 406 32.54 16.87 4.32
CA ASN A 406 32.17 17.84 3.30
C ASN A 406 31.20 17.09 2.39
N GLY A 407 29.91 17.41 2.43
CA GLY A 407 28.95 16.82 1.50
C GLY A 407 29.35 17.25 0.09
N SER A 408 30.13 16.42 -0.58
CA SER A 408 30.80 16.76 -1.84
C SER A 408 29.79 16.81 -2.98
N TYR A 409 28.95 17.85 -3.03
CA TYR A 409 28.15 18.24 -4.20
C TYR A 409 27.87 19.76 -4.28
N VAL A 410 28.57 20.62 -3.52
CA VAL A 410 28.45 22.08 -3.64
C VAL A 410 29.75 22.70 -4.17
N THR A 411 29.69 23.34 -5.34
CA THR A 411 30.75 24.26 -5.77
C THR A 411 30.57 25.60 -5.04
N GLY A 412 31.18 25.77 -3.86
CA GLY A 412 31.45 27.09 -3.29
C GLY A 412 30.71 27.55 -2.02
N GLY A 413 30.33 26.66 -1.08
CA GLY A 413 29.79 27.12 0.21
C GLY A 413 29.86 26.08 1.34
N ALA A 414 30.62 26.40 2.39
CA ALA A 414 31.00 25.62 3.58
C ALA A 414 31.85 24.34 3.34
N GLY A 415 33.00 24.25 4.01
CA GLY A 415 33.79 23.02 4.07
C GLY A 415 33.19 22.03 5.07
N ALA A 416 33.79 20.83 5.18
CA ALA A 416 33.47 19.91 6.28
C ALA A 416 33.55 20.65 7.63
N PRO A 417 32.65 20.39 8.59
CA PRO A 417 32.82 20.93 9.92
C PRO A 417 34.10 20.34 10.52
N SER A 418 34.70 21.06 11.45
CA SER A 418 35.94 20.63 12.10
C SER A 418 35.83 20.80 13.60
N ILE A 419 36.57 19.95 14.32
CA ILE A 419 36.54 19.92 15.79
C ILE A 419 37.12 21.22 16.33
N GLU A 420 36.33 21.96 17.10
CA GLU A 420 36.75 23.20 17.79
C GLU A 420 37.20 22.92 19.22
N SER A 421 36.43 22.12 19.98
CA SER A 421 36.81 21.73 21.33
C SER A 421 36.19 20.41 21.78
N VAL A 422 36.82 19.77 22.76
CA VAL A 422 36.32 18.58 23.45
C VAL A 422 36.41 18.84 24.95
N VAL A 423 35.27 18.81 25.64
CA VAL A 423 35.15 19.12 27.07
C VAL A 423 34.31 18.08 27.79
N PRO A 424 34.46 17.90 29.11
CA PRO A 424 33.50 17.12 29.89
C PRO A 424 32.11 17.71 29.79
N ALA A 425 31.08 16.86 29.67
CA ALA A 425 29.70 17.31 29.68
C ALA A 425 29.34 17.95 31.03
N LEU A 426 28.58 19.06 31.01
CA LEU A 426 28.24 19.84 32.21
C LEU A 426 27.41 19.05 33.24
N THR A 427 26.68 18.02 32.81
CA THR A 427 25.88 17.15 33.67
C THR A 427 26.00 15.69 33.22
N GLY A 428 26.54 14.82 34.08
CA GLY A 428 26.50 13.36 33.91
C GLY A 428 27.56 12.78 32.96
N GLY A 429 28.68 12.33 33.52
CA GLY A 429 29.52 11.19 33.05
C GLY A 429 30.02 11.12 31.60
N GLY A 430 29.79 12.13 30.75
CA GLY A 430 30.07 12.11 29.32
C GLY A 430 30.96 13.26 28.84
N SER A 431 31.01 13.44 27.52
CA SER A 431 31.80 14.48 26.86
C SER A 431 30.95 15.27 25.88
N GLN A 432 31.33 16.53 25.66
CA GLN A 432 30.76 17.39 24.64
C GLN A 432 31.85 17.78 23.64
N ILE A 433 31.51 17.72 22.36
CA ILE A 433 32.36 18.12 21.25
C ILE A 433 31.67 19.28 20.56
N LEU A 434 32.36 20.42 20.48
CA LEU A 434 31.91 21.58 19.72
C LEU A 434 32.63 21.57 18.37
N LEU A 435 31.86 21.77 17.30
CA LEU A 435 32.39 21.99 15.95
C LEU A 435 32.37 23.48 15.60
N ASN A 436 33.22 23.87 14.66
CA ASN A 436 33.39 25.26 14.21
C ASN A 436 32.14 25.89 13.54
N ASP A 437 31.15 25.08 13.20
CA ASP A 437 29.84 25.50 12.66
C ASP A 437 28.78 25.68 13.76
N GLY A 438 29.17 25.57 15.03
CA GLY A 438 28.29 25.65 16.19
C GLY A 438 27.57 24.35 16.54
N THR A 439 27.81 23.26 15.80
CA THR A 439 27.23 21.95 16.12
C THR A 439 27.79 21.42 17.44
N VAL A 440 26.90 20.95 18.32
CA VAL A 440 27.23 20.33 19.60
C VAL A 440 26.90 18.85 19.54
N ILE A 441 27.92 18.02 19.77
CA ILE A 441 27.79 16.56 19.87
C ILE A 441 27.99 16.17 21.33
N THR A 442 26.98 15.60 21.95
CA THR A 442 27.09 15.04 23.31
C THR A 442 27.30 13.53 23.23
N LEU A 443 28.38 13.02 23.81
CA LEU A 443 28.63 11.58 23.95
C LEU A 443 28.31 11.16 25.38
N ASN A 444 27.25 10.38 25.55
CA ASN A 444 26.85 9.90 26.87
C ASN A 444 27.70 8.69 27.30
N GLY A 445 28.19 8.69 28.54
CA GLY A 445 28.99 7.60 29.10
C GLY A 445 30.41 7.47 28.54
N VAL A 446 30.87 8.43 27.73
CA VAL A 446 32.23 8.46 27.17
C VAL A 446 33.00 9.65 27.76
N SER A 447 34.08 9.37 28.47
CA SER A 447 34.97 10.39 29.01
C SER A 447 35.89 10.98 27.93
N THR A 448 36.38 12.20 28.13
CA THR A 448 37.25 12.88 27.17
C THR A 448 38.55 12.12 26.89
N SER A 449 39.03 11.31 27.85
CA SER A 449 40.21 10.45 27.69
C SER A 449 40.00 9.24 26.76
N GLN A 450 38.75 8.89 26.47
CA GLN A 450 38.40 7.78 25.57
C GLN A 450 38.15 8.26 24.14
N ILE A 451 38.34 9.55 23.87
CA ILE A 451 38.04 10.17 22.58
C ILE A 451 39.34 10.55 21.91
N ASN A 452 39.52 10.10 20.67
CA ASN A 452 40.52 10.62 19.76
C ASN A 452 39.85 11.56 18.75
N ALA A 453 40.00 12.86 19.01
CA ALA A 453 39.39 13.95 18.23
C ALA A 453 40.39 15.13 18.12
N PRO A 454 41.35 15.08 17.20
CA PRO A 454 42.30 16.17 17.00
C PRO A 454 41.58 17.48 16.64
N ILE A 455 41.93 18.59 17.28
CA ILE A 455 41.37 19.92 16.94
C ILE A 455 41.68 20.24 15.47
N GLY A 456 40.67 20.71 14.74
CA GLY A 456 40.72 20.90 13.28
C GLY A 456 40.64 19.60 12.46
N GLY A 457 40.54 18.44 13.10
CA GLY A 457 40.37 17.14 12.45
C GLY A 457 38.96 16.91 11.91
N SER A 458 38.82 15.88 11.07
CA SER A 458 37.59 15.52 10.35
C SER A 458 36.97 14.19 10.80
N SER A 459 37.48 13.57 11.86
CA SER A 459 36.93 12.32 12.40
C SER A 459 37.12 12.24 13.91
N ILE A 460 36.21 11.54 14.57
CA ILE A 460 36.23 11.27 16.00
C ILE A 460 36.10 9.77 16.18
N THR A 461 37.02 9.17 16.93
CA THR A 461 37.07 7.72 17.18
C THR A 461 37.19 7.45 18.67
N PHE A 462 36.76 6.26 19.10
CA PHE A 462 37.00 5.77 20.44
C PHE A 462 38.43 5.21 20.57
N VAL A 463 39.06 5.42 21.72
CA VAL A 463 40.46 5.02 22.01
C VAL A 463 40.56 3.66 22.69
#